data_AF-A0A7S2QI87-F1
#
_entry.id   AF-A0A7S2QI87-F1
#
_cell.length_a   1.000
_cell.length_b   1.000
_cell.length_c   1.000
_cell.angle_alpha   90.00
_cell.angle_beta   90.00
_cell.angle_gamma   90.00
#
_symmetry.space_group_name_H-M   'P 1'
#
loop_
_entity.id
_entity.type
_entity.pdbx_description
1 polymer ?
#
loop_
_entity_poly.entity_id
_entity_poly.type
_entity_poly.pdbx_seq_one_letter_code
_entity_poly.pdbx_strand_id
1 'polypeptide(L)'
;PAWDPQRSTLLQVLVSLQGLVLVEEPYYNEPGHECDAGTEQGKQASALYNEHARLLALRSALNVAQNPPKGFRDIVDSYWAKFGPKLVAECEESLREPKAGKYSEGFRKVLAKTILPRLRD
;
A
#
# COMPACT_ATOMS: atom_id res chain seq x y z
N PRO A 1 5.26 10.03 -23.48
CA PRO A 1 4.05 10.25 -24.33
C PRO A 1 3.05 11.15 -23.61
N ALA A 2 2.44 12.10 -24.31
CA ALA A 2 1.40 12.96 -23.76
C ALA A 2 0.00 12.33 -23.95
N TRP A 3 -1.00 12.85 -23.24
CA TRP A 3 -2.41 12.50 -23.44
C TRP A 3 -2.87 12.86 -24.86
N ASP A 4 -3.62 11.96 -25.50
CA ASP A 4 -4.22 12.15 -26.82
C ASP A 4 -5.76 12.03 -26.71
N PRO A 5 -6.55 13.09 -26.97
CA PRO A 5 -8.00 13.04 -26.83
C PRO A 5 -8.68 12.05 -27.79
N GLN A 6 -8.03 11.63 -28.87
CA GLN A 6 -8.59 10.68 -29.84
C GLN A 6 -8.25 9.22 -29.52
N ARG A 7 -7.19 8.96 -28.74
CA ARG A 7 -6.66 7.61 -28.51
C ARG A 7 -6.58 7.21 -27.05
N SER A 8 -6.43 8.17 -26.14
CA SER A 8 -6.30 7.91 -24.72
C SER A 8 -7.67 7.60 -24.10
N THR A 9 -7.70 6.56 -23.27
CA THR A 9 -8.93 6.07 -22.64
C THR A 9 -8.78 5.99 -21.12
N LEU A 10 -9.90 6.04 -20.41
CA LEU A 10 -9.90 5.82 -18.95
C LEU A 10 -9.33 4.45 -18.58
N LEU A 11 -9.59 3.42 -19.39
CA LEU A 11 -9.02 2.09 -19.17
C LEU A 11 -7.50 2.11 -19.22
N GLN A 12 -6.90 2.79 -20.20
CA GLN A 12 -5.43 2.92 -20.28
C GLN A 12 -4.86 3.66 -19.07
N VAL A 13 -5.57 4.65 -18.52
CA VAL A 13 -5.16 5.32 -17.28
C VAL A 13 -5.17 4.33 -16.11
N LEU A 14 -6.25 3.56 -15.95
CA LEU A 14 -6.37 2.58 -14.87
C LEU A 14 -5.34 1.44 -14.98
N VAL A 15 -5.04 0.99 -16.20
CA VAL A 15 -4.00 -0.02 -16.45
C VAL A 15 -2.60 0.55 -16.21
N SER A 16 -2.35 1.79 -16.61
CA SER A 16 -1.08 2.48 -16.32
C SER A 16 -0.85 2.65 -14.83
N LEU A 17 -1.88 3.00 -14.05
CA LEU A 17 -1.76 3.08 -12.59
C LEU A 17 -1.39 1.73 -11.96
N GLN A 18 -1.99 0.64 -12.44
CA GLN A 18 -1.67 -0.72 -11.96
C GLN A 18 -0.25 -1.16 -12.34
N GLY A 19 0.22 -0.80 -13.54
CA GLY A 19 1.52 -1.25 -14.04
C GLY A 19 2.70 -0.37 -13.65
N LEU A 20 2.47 0.91 -13.34
CA LEU A 20 3.55 1.89 -13.14
C LEU A 20 3.57 2.50 -11.74
N VAL A 21 2.43 2.58 -11.04
CA VAL A 21 2.35 3.23 -9.72
C VAL A 21 2.19 2.18 -8.61
N LEU A 22 1.24 1.26 -8.75
CA LEU A 22 0.93 0.23 -7.76
C LEU A 22 1.83 -1.00 -7.91
N VAL A 23 3.15 -0.77 -7.94
CA VAL A 23 4.19 -1.79 -8.15
C VAL A 23 4.80 -2.27 -6.82
N GLU A 24 5.57 -3.36 -6.84
CA GLU A 24 6.16 -3.96 -5.63
C GLU A 24 7.23 -3.09 -4.96
N GLU A 25 7.98 -2.32 -5.74
CA GLU A 25 9.09 -1.48 -5.26
C GLU A 25 8.98 -0.04 -5.79
N PRO A 26 7.98 0.73 -5.33
CA PRO A 26 7.72 2.10 -5.78
C PRO A 26 8.88 3.07 -5.49
N TYR A 27 9.82 2.74 -4.61
CA TYR A 27 11.04 3.52 -4.36
C TYR A 27 11.82 3.81 -5.64
N TYR A 28 11.88 2.85 -6.56
CA TYR A 28 12.63 2.98 -7.81
C TYR A 28 11.90 3.77 -8.90
N ASN A 29 10.64 4.17 -8.66
CA ASN A 29 9.93 5.07 -9.56
C ASN A 29 10.33 6.54 -9.38
N GLU A 30 11.06 6.85 -8.30
CA GLU A 30 11.55 8.20 -8.03
C GLU A 30 12.77 8.51 -8.92
N PRO A 31 12.84 9.70 -9.54
CA PRO A 31 13.96 10.07 -10.38
C PRO A 31 15.30 10.01 -9.64
N GLY A 32 16.25 9.27 -10.17
CA GLY A 32 17.61 9.14 -9.63
C GLY A 32 17.81 7.94 -8.71
N HIS A 33 16.76 7.20 -8.35
CA HIS A 33 16.87 5.97 -7.55
C HIS A 33 17.12 4.72 -8.40
N GLU A 34 17.06 4.82 -9.73
CA GLU A 34 17.24 3.67 -10.63
C GLU A 34 18.65 3.07 -10.50
N CYS A 35 19.64 3.90 -10.22
CA CYS A 35 21.04 3.49 -10.01
C CYS A 35 21.24 2.65 -8.74
N ASP A 36 20.33 2.75 -7.76
CA ASP A 36 20.40 2.00 -6.52
C ASP A 36 19.85 0.57 -6.68
N ALA A 37 19.18 0.28 -7.81
CA ALA A 37 18.57 -1.01 -8.07
C ALA A 37 19.62 -2.13 -8.04
N GLY A 38 19.34 -3.17 -7.27
CA GLY A 38 20.25 -4.32 -7.08
C GLY A 38 21.34 -4.12 -6.03
N THR A 39 21.56 -2.90 -5.52
CA THR A 39 22.48 -2.66 -4.40
C THR A 39 21.82 -3.03 -3.06
N GLU A 40 22.61 -3.44 -2.06
CA GLU A 40 22.08 -3.72 -0.72
C GLU A 40 21.50 -2.47 -0.05
N GLN A 41 22.10 -1.30 -0.29
CA GLN A 41 21.60 -0.01 0.20
C GLN A 41 20.25 0.32 -0.42
N GLY A 42 20.10 0.16 -1.74
CA GLY A 42 18.84 0.37 -2.45
C GLY A 42 17.74 -0.57 -1.97
N LYS A 43 18.05 -1.86 -1.74
CA LYS A 43 17.08 -2.82 -1.17
C LYS A 43 16.60 -2.42 0.22
N GLN A 44 17.51 -1.94 1.08
CA GLN A 44 17.14 -1.46 2.42
C GLN A 44 16.27 -0.19 2.34
N ALA A 45 16.62 0.75 1.47
CA ALA A 45 15.82 1.97 1.25
C ALA A 45 14.43 1.65 0.69
N SER A 46 14.35 0.75 -0.31
CA SER A 46 13.10 0.24 -0.89
C SER A 46 12.20 -0.41 0.17
N ALA A 47 12.77 -1.25 1.05
CA ALA A 47 12.03 -1.90 2.13
C ALA A 47 11.42 -0.88 3.12
N LEU A 48 12.18 0.13 3.55
CA LEU A 48 11.68 1.19 4.44
C LEU A 48 10.62 2.06 3.76
N TYR A 49 10.79 2.36 2.46
CA TYR A 49 9.79 3.07 1.69
C TYR A 49 8.47 2.27 1.62
N ASN A 50 8.56 0.97 1.37
CA ASN A 50 7.41 0.06 1.33
C ASN A 50 6.66 0.00 2.66
N GLU A 51 7.37 -0.03 3.78
CA GLU A 51 6.75 0.05 5.11
C GLU A 51 5.92 1.32 5.27
N HIS A 52 6.49 2.46 4.91
CA HIS A 52 5.81 3.74 4.99
C HIS A 52 4.60 3.80 4.05
N ALA A 53 4.77 3.39 2.79
CA ALA A 53 3.69 3.32 1.81
C ALA A 53 2.55 2.40 2.29
N ARG A 54 2.87 1.24 2.88
CA ARG A 54 1.88 0.30 3.44
C ARG A 54 1.10 0.93 4.59
N LEU A 55 1.76 1.63 5.53
CA LEU A 55 1.06 2.31 6.63
C LEU A 55 0.11 3.40 6.12
N LEU A 56 0.53 4.18 5.11
CA LEU A 56 -0.32 5.19 4.50
C LEU A 56 -1.50 4.55 3.76
N ALA A 57 -1.28 3.47 3.01
CA ALA A 57 -2.31 2.73 2.31
C ALA A 57 -3.36 2.18 3.28
N LEU A 58 -2.94 1.55 4.39
CA LEU A 58 -3.84 1.05 5.42
C LEU A 58 -4.67 2.17 6.06
N ARG A 59 -4.04 3.31 6.37
CA ARG A 59 -4.74 4.48 6.93
C ARG A 59 -5.77 5.05 5.96
N SER A 60 -5.42 5.15 4.68
CA SER A 60 -6.33 5.60 3.62
C SER A 60 -7.48 4.63 3.42
N ALA A 61 -7.21 3.32 3.43
CA ALA A 61 -8.24 2.28 3.31
C ALA A 61 -9.25 2.38 4.47
N LEU A 62 -8.77 2.51 5.71
CA LEU A 62 -9.63 2.75 6.88
C LEU A 62 -10.50 3.99 6.72
N ASN A 63 -9.95 5.09 6.20
CA ASN A 63 -10.72 6.30 5.95
C ASN A 63 -11.81 6.09 4.89
N VAL A 64 -11.52 5.36 3.82
CA VAL A 64 -12.50 4.99 2.78
C VAL A 64 -13.58 4.07 3.33
N ALA A 65 -13.23 3.16 4.25
CA ALA A 65 -14.21 2.30 4.93
C ALA A 65 -15.19 3.13 5.77
N GLN A 66 -14.67 4.08 6.54
CA GLN A 66 -15.46 4.94 7.43
C GLN A 66 -16.27 5.99 6.67
N ASN A 67 -15.71 6.53 5.59
CA ASN A 67 -16.31 7.59 4.78
C ASN A 67 -16.25 7.22 3.28
N PRO A 68 -17.09 6.26 2.82
CA PRO A 68 -17.08 5.84 1.43
C PRO A 68 -17.44 7.01 0.49
N PRO A 69 -16.74 7.15 -0.65
CA PRO A 69 -17.14 8.11 -1.67
C PRO A 69 -18.59 7.92 -2.11
N LYS A 70 -19.26 9.02 -2.49
CA LYS A 70 -20.67 8.98 -2.89
C LYS A 70 -20.87 7.96 -4.03
N GLY A 71 -21.78 7.00 -3.82
CA GLY A 71 -22.08 5.94 -4.78
C GLY A 71 -21.18 4.70 -4.69
N PHE A 72 -20.20 4.66 -3.77
CA PHE A 72 -19.27 3.54 -3.62
C PHE A 72 -19.51 2.68 -2.36
N ARG A 73 -20.52 3.01 -1.54
CA ARG A 73 -20.79 2.32 -0.27
C ARG A 73 -20.86 0.81 -0.42
N ASP A 74 -21.68 0.32 -1.35
CA ASP A 74 -21.90 -1.12 -1.54
C ASP A 74 -20.63 -1.85 -1.99
N ILE A 75 -19.81 -1.20 -2.82
CA ILE A 75 -18.53 -1.74 -3.29
C ILE A 75 -17.54 -1.81 -2.14
N VAL A 76 -17.45 -0.74 -1.35
CA VAL A 76 -16.56 -0.67 -0.18
C VAL A 76 -16.96 -1.72 0.85
N ASP A 77 -18.25 -1.82 1.21
CA ASP A 77 -18.76 -2.79 2.18
C ASP A 77 -18.51 -4.23 1.71
N SER A 78 -18.79 -4.53 0.43
CA SER A 78 -18.53 -5.85 -0.17
C SER A 78 -17.04 -6.21 -0.17
N TYR A 79 -16.18 -5.24 -0.49
CA TYR A 79 -14.73 -5.43 -0.44
C TYR A 79 -14.25 -5.73 0.99
N TRP A 80 -14.68 -4.94 1.97
CA TRP A 80 -14.28 -5.14 3.37
C TRP A 80 -14.80 -6.44 3.96
N ALA A 81 -16.05 -6.82 3.65
CA ALA A 81 -16.60 -8.12 4.06
C ALA A 81 -15.76 -9.29 3.52
N LYS A 82 -15.27 -9.17 2.27
CA LYS A 82 -14.50 -10.24 1.62
C LYS A 82 -13.02 -10.25 2.00
N PHE A 83 -12.39 -9.09 2.11
CA PHE A 83 -10.92 -8.96 2.22
C PHE A 83 -10.43 -8.39 3.55
N GLY A 84 -11.29 -7.72 4.33
CA GLY A 84 -10.97 -7.18 5.64
C GLY A 84 -10.35 -8.21 6.60
N PRO A 85 -10.95 -9.41 6.77
CA PRO A 85 -10.38 -10.45 7.63
C PRO A 85 -8.97 -10.87 7.21
N LYS A 86 -8.72 -10.98 5.90
CA LYS A 86 -7.38 -11.31 5.36
C LYS A 86 -6.39 -10.19 5.67
N LEU A 87 -6.78 -8.93 5.50
CA LEU A 87 -5.93 -7.78 5.79
C LEU A 87 -5.54 -7.70 7.27
N VAL A 88 -6.49 -7.98 8.18
CA VAL A 88 -6.22 -8.06 9.63
C VAL A 88 -5.21 -9.17 9.92
N ALA A 89 -5.41 -10.37 9.35
CA ALA A 89 -4.51 -11.50 9.55
C ALA A 89 -3.08 -11.21 9.09
N GLU A 90 -2.91 -10.59 7.90
CA GLU A 90 -1.59 -10.17 7.40
C GLU A 90 -0.91 -9.13 8.31
N CYS A 91 -1.69 -8.19 8.86
CA CYS A 91 -1.17 -7.20 9.80
C CYS A 91 -0.73 -7.84 11.11
N GLU A 92 -1.48 -8.83 11.62
CA GLU A 92 -1.09 -9.58 12.82
C GLU A 92 0.17 -10.41 12.59
N GLU A 93 0.28 -11.08 11.44
CA GLU A 93 1.46 -11.85 11.07
C GLU A 93 2.71 -10.96 11.02
N SER A 94 2.59 -9.76 10.44
CA SER A 94 3.67 -8.76 10.39
C SER A 94 4.18 -8.35 11.80
N LEU A 95 3.36 -8.50 12.84
CA LEU A 95 3.73 -8.22 14.24
C LEU A 95 4.31 -9.43 14.97
N ARG A 96 4.03 -10.66 14.51
CA ARG A 96 4.56 -11.90 15.11
C ARG A 96 6.01 -12.17 14.72
N GLU A 97 6.49 -11.56 13.64
CA GLU A 97 7.88 -11.75 13.19
C GLU A 97 8.91 -11.38 14.28
N PRO A 98 10.03 -12.12 14.38
CA PRO A 98 11.12 -11.81 15.32
C PRO A 98 11.64 -10.37 15.16
N LYS A 99 12.29 -9.79 16.20
CA LYS A 99 12.86 -8.43 16.13
C LYS A 99 13.89 -8.23 15.01
N ALA A 100 14.56 -9.30 14.54
CA ALA A 100 15.43 -9.29 13.37
C ALA A 100 14.70 -9.64 12.06
N GLY A 101 13.37 -9.57 12.06
CA GLY A 101 12.52 -9.91 10.93
C GLY A 101 12.49 -8.84 9.85
N LYS A 102 11.59 -9.01 8.88
CA LYS A 102 11.50 -8.21 7.66
C LYS A 102 11.16 -6.74 7.92
N TYR A 103 10.43 -6.49 9.00
CA TYR A 103 9.88 -5.16 9.31
C TYR A 103 10.61 -4.41 10.42
N SER A 104 10.78 -3.10 10.25
CA SER A 104 11.37 -2.21 11.24
C SER A 104 10.54 -2.12 12.52
N GLU A 105 11.20 -1.79 13.64
CA GLU A 105 10.52 -1.55 14.92
C GLU A 105 9.53 -0.39 14.82
N GLY A 106 9.87 0.65 14.07
CA GLY A 106 9.01 1.82 13.83
C GLY A 106 7.70 1.42 13.15
N PHE A 107 7.79 0.64 12.07
CA PHE A 107 6.61 0.12 11.37
C PHE A 107 5.72 -0.70 12.30
N ARG A 108 6.29 -1.68 13.01
CA ARG A 108 5.54 -2.56 13.92
C ARG A 108 4.86 -1.77 15.03
N LYS A 109 5.52 -0.76 15.59
CA LYS A 109 4.95 0.10 16.63
C LYS A 109 3.73 0.87 16.14
N VAL A 110 3.79 1.47 14.93
CA VAL A 110 2.64 2.20 14.35
C VAL A 110 1.52 1.24 14.00
N LEU A 111 1.84 0.10 13.39
CA LEU A 111 0.87 -0.93 13.02
C LEU A 111 0.10 -1.43 14.24
N ALA A 112 0.80 -1.80 15.32
CA ALA A 112 0.20 -2.34 16.53
C ALA A 112 -0.62 -1.30 17.33
N LYS A 113 -0.12 -0.06 17.43
CA LYS A 113 -0.74 0.95 18.31
C LYS A 113 -1.83 1.78 17.63
N THR A 114 -1.76 1.96 16.31
CA THR A 114 -2.60 2.93 15.61
C THR A 114 -3.51 2.31 14.58
N ILE A 115 -3.02 1.32 13.81
CA ILE A 115 -3.73 0.80 12.65
C ILE A 115 -4.54 -0.46 12.98
N LEU A 116 -3.90 -1.47 13.57
CA LEU A 116 -4.53 -2.77 13.81
C LEU A 116 -5.77 -2.71 14.71
N PRO A 117 -5.83 -1.90 15.79
CA PRO A 117 -7.05 -1.77 16.59
C PRO A 117 -8.24 -1.31 15.72
N ARG A 118 -8.03 -0.32 14.85
CA ARG A 118 -9.06 0.25 13.98
C ARG A 118 -9.48 -0.67 12.83
N LEU A 119 -8.63 -1.61 12.44
CA LEU A 119 -8.98 -2.62 11.44
C LEU A 119 -9.84 -3.75 12.00
N ARG A 120 -9.90 -3.90 13.33
CA ARG A 120 -10.71 -4.91 14.01
C ARG A 120 -12.10 -4.41 14.39
N ASP A 121 -12.26 -3.09 14.48
CA ASP A 121 -13.53 -2.40 14.70
C ASP A 121 -14.41 -2.43 13.44
#